data_AF-A0A7C7ZTG0-F1
#
_entry.id   AF-A0A7C7ZTG0-F1
#
_cell.length_a   1.000
_cell.length_b   1.000
_cell.length_c   1.000
_cell.angle_alpha   90.00
_cell.angle_beta   90.00
_cell.angle_gamma   90.00
#
_symmetry.space_group_name_H-M   'P 1'
#
loop_
_entity.id
_entity.type
_entity.pdbx_description
1 polymer ?
#
loop_
_entity_poly.entity_id
_entity_poly.type
_entity_poly.pdbx_seq_one_letter_code
_entity_poly.pdbx_strand_id
1 'polypeptide(L)'
;MAEEKKQEFWRWTESRWKDPHMDWKDAHFITVGIDVGSVSSQSVIMADGQIFAYGNMRTGSDSPNSARNALAFALETTDMPEERMDYCVGTGYGRVNVPFADRAITEIACHARGANFIY
;
A
#
# COMPACT_ATOMS: atom_id res chain seq x y z
N MET A 1 -31.16 26.07 3.40
CA MET A 1 -31.44 24.84 2.64
C MET A 1 -30.15 24.03 2.64
N ALA A 2 -30.16 22.81 3.18
CA ALA A 2 -28.98 21.96 3.17
C ALA A 2 -28.74 21.51 1.73
N GLU A 3 -27.56 21.80 1.21
CA GLU A 3 -27.14 21.36 -0.11
C GLU A 3 -26.96 19.84 -0.07
N GLU A 4 -27.90 19.09 -0.65
CA GLU A 4 -27.77 17.65 -0.81
C GLU A 4 -26.57 17.36 -1.71
N LYS A 5 -25.44 16.99 -1.12
CA LYS A 5 -24.29 16.46 -1.86
C LYS A 5 -24.75 15.22 -2.63
N LYS A 6 -24.89 15.35 -3.96
CA LYS A 6 -25.07 14.21 -4.86
C LYS A 6 -24.01 13.16 -4.57
N GLN A 7 -24.42 11.98 -4.15
CA GLN A 7 -23.51 10.90 -3.81
C GLN A 7 -22.80 10.43 -5.09
N GLU A 8 -21.51 10.73 -5.20
CA GLU A 8 -20.67 10.33 -6.31
C GLU A 8 -20.24 8.87 -6.13
N PHE A 9 -20.90 7.93 -6.80
CA PHE A 9 -20.57 6.49 -6.74
C PHE A 9 -19.17 6.14 -7.25
N TRP A 10 -18.51 7.07 -7.94
CA TRP A 10 -17.16 6.88 -8.45
C TRP A 10 -16.09 7.30 -7.45
N ARG A 11 -16.41 8.13 -6.44
CA ARG A 11 -15.50 8.57 -5.37
C ARG A 11 -15.69 7.73 -4.09
N TRP A 12 -14.91 6.67 -3.94
CA TRP A 12 -14.77 5.96 -2.66
C TRP A 12 -13.73 6.65 -1.76
N THR A 13 -13.90 6.45 -0.45
CA THR A 13 -12.98 6.95 0.58
C THR A 13 -11.63 6.27 0.46
N GLU A 14 -10.57 7.05 0.21
CA GLU A 14 -9.20 6.60 0.36
C GLU A 14 -8.91 6.36 1.84
N SER A 15 -8.25 5.27 2.17
CA SER A 15 -8.07 4.84 3.54
C SER A 15 -6.61 4.51 3.83
N ARG A 16 -6.20 4.84 5.04
CA ARG A 16 -4.89 4.49 5.59
C ARG A 16 -5.05 4.17 7.06
N TRP A 17 -4.15 3.34 7.55
CA TRP A 17 -4.18 2.88 8.93
C TRP A 17 -2.78 2.47 9.34
N LYS A 18 -2.53 2.56 10.64
CA LYS A 18 -1.38 1.94 11.30
C LYS A 18 -1.86 1.20 12.53
N ASP A 19 -1.14 0.16 12.90
CA ASP A 19 -1.31 -0.49 14.18
C ASP A 19 -0.94 0.47 15.32
N PRO A 20 -1.87 0.81 16.24
CA PRO A 20 -1.59 1.70 17.36
C PRO A 20 -0.73 1.06 18.46
N HIS A 21 -0.48 -0.26 18.39
CA HIS A 21 0.21 -1.04 19.42
C HIS A 21 1.59 -1.53 18.99
N MET A 22 2.00 -1.26 17.75
CA MET A 22 3.27 -1.72 17.18
C MET A 22 4.24 -0.54 17.00
N ASP A 23 5.49 -0.73 17.43
CA ASP A 23 6.60 0.16 17.08
C ASP A 23 7.48 -0.55 16.05
N TRP A 24 7.64 0.05 14.87
CA TRP A 24 8.46 -0.51 13.80
C TRP A 24 9.96 -0.57 14.17
N LYS A 25 10.40 0.22 15.17
CA LYS A 25 11.80 0.25 15.63
C LYS A 25 12.21 -1.04 16.32
N ASP A 26 11.24 -1.80 16.84
CA ASP A 26 11.48 -3.10 17.46
C ASP A 26 11.61 -4.23 16.43
N ALA A 27 11.22 -3.98 15.18
CA ALA A 27 11.18 -4.99 14.13
C ALA A 27 12.54 -5.22 13.49
N HIS A 28 12.88 -6.50 13.29
CA HIS A 28 14.12 -6.88 12.60
C HIS A 28 14.02 -6.59 11.10
N PHE A 29 12.88 -6.93 10.48
CA PHE A 29 12.62 -6.73 9.07
C PHE A 29 11.39 -5.86 8.83
N ILE A 30 11.56 -4.85 7.97
CA ILE A 30 10.51 -4.02 7.41
C ILE A 30 10.37 -4.36 5.92
N THR A 31 9.23 -4.91 5.53
CA THR A 31 8.95 -5.26 4.14
C THR A 31 7.72 -4.53 3.64
N VAL A 32 7.68 -4.24 2.35
CA VAL A 32 6.60 -3.47 1.72
C VAL A 32 6.03 -4.21 0.53
N GLY A 33 4.71 -4.21 0.41
CA GLY A 33 3.99 -4.64 -0.79
C GLY A 33 3.30 -3.45 -1.46
N ILE A 34 3.58 -3.22 -2.74
CA ILE A 34 2.91 -2.22 -3.56
C ILE A 34 2.07 -2.89 -4.62
N ASP A 35 0.75 -2.67 -4.60
CA ASP A 35 -0.16 -3.13 -5.65
C ASP A 35 -0.63 -1.95 -6.48
N VAL A 36 -0.24 -1.89 -7.76
CA VAL A 36 -0.70 -0.87 -8.69
C VAL A 36 -1.73 -1.48 -9.64
N GLY A 37 -3.01 -1.37 -9.26
CA GLY A 37 -4.15 -1.75 -10.08
C GLY A 37 -4.61 -0.62 -11.00
N SER A 38 -5.60 -0.88 -11.85
CA SER A 38 -6.17 0.13 -12.77
C SER A 38 -7.04 1.19 -12.08
N VAL A 39 -7.52 0.90 -10.87
CA VAL A 39 -8.50 1.70 -10.14
C VAL A 39 -7.92 2.19 -8.81
N SER A 40 -7.27 1.29 -8.06
CA SER A 40 -6.61 1.58 -6.80
C SER A 40 -5.13 1.23 -6.82
N SER A 41 -4.35 2.03 -6.08
CA SER A 41 -2.96 1.74 -5.74
C SER A 41 -2.86 1.61 -4.23
N GLN A 42 -2.21 0.54 -3.79
CA GLN A 42 -2.15 0.14 -2.40
C GLN A 42 -0.71 -0.07 -1.96
N SER A 43 -0.42 0.28 -0.71
CA SER A 43 0.81 -0.03 -0.03
C SER A 43 0.49 -0.72 1.29
N VAL A 44 1.20 -1.81 1.58
CA VAL A 44 1.18 -2.48 2.89
C VAL A 44 2.61 -2.54 3.40
N ILE A 45 2.82 -2.01 4.60
CA ILE A 45 4.08 -2.06 5.33
C ILE A 45 3.94 -3.13 6.40
N MET A 46 4.86 -4.09 6.40
CA MET A 46 4.89 -5.18 7.35
C MET A 46 6.15 -5.14 8.19
N ALA A 47 5.99 -5.36 9.49
CA ALA A 47 7.07 -5.49 10.47
C ALA A 47 7.11 -6.94 10.95
N ASP A 48 8.23 -7.63 10.69
CA ASP A 48 8.43 -9.05 11.05
C ASP A 48 7.26 -9.99 10.68
N GLY A 49 6.67 -9.75 9.51
CA GLY A 49 5.55 -10.55 8.99
C GLY A 49 4.18 -10.19 9.57
N GLN A 50 4.06 -9.13 10.38
CA GLN A 50 2.80 -8.56 10.83
C GLN A 50 2.51 -7.25 10.10
N ILE A 51 1.23 -6.93 9.87
CA ILE A 51 0.86 -5.68 9.20
C ILE A 51 1.07 -4.52 10.17
N PHE A 52 1.96 -3.60 9.83
CA PHE A 52 2.24 -2.40 10.60
C PHE A 52 1.40 -1.21 10.13
N ALA A 53 1.34 -0.97 8.81
CA ALA A 53 0.56 0.12 8.24
C ALA A 53 0.11 -0.20 6.81
N TYR A 54 -0.93 0.49 6.34
CA TYR A 54 -1.34 0.44 4.95
C TYR A 54 -1.88 1.77 4.44
N GLY A 55 -1.89 1.92 3.12
CA GLY A 55 -2.56 2.98 2.38
C GLY A 55 -3.27 2.40 1.16
N ASN A 56 -4.48 2.86 0.89
CA ASN A 56 -5.28 2.52 -0.27
C ASN A 56 -5.88 3.79 -0.87
N MET A 57 -5.49 4.10 -2.09
CA MET A 57 -5.86 5.33 -2.78
C MET A 57 -6.14 5.07 -4.26
N ARG A 58 -6.61 6.09 -4.98
CA ARG A 58 -6.81 5.98 -6.44
C ARG A 58 -5.49 5.83 -7.18
N THR A 59 -5.51 5.00 -8.21
CA THR A 59 -4.43 4.99 -9.20
C THR A 59 -4.50 6.23 -10.07
N GLY A 60 -3.36 6.89 -10.28
CA GLY A 60 -3.20 7.98 -11.22
C GLY A 60 -2.89 7.48 -12.64
N SER A 61 -2.71 8.40 -13.58
CA SER A 61 -2.37 8.05 -14.97
C SER A 61 -0.94 7.52 -15.15
N ASP A 62 -0.09 7.63 -14.13
CA ASP A 62 1.31 7.22 -14.15
C ASP A 62 1.58 6.18 -13.07
N SER A 63 1.99 4.97 -13.46
CA SER A 63 2.19 3.86 -12.53
C SER A 63 3.33 4.09 -11.53
N PRO A 64 4.53 4.60 -11.93
CA PRO A 64 5.58 4.92 -10.98
C PRO A 64 5.17 5.93 -9.91
N ASN A 65 4.46 7.00 -10.29
CA ASN A 65 3.95 7.98 -9.34
C ASN A 65 2.84 7.40 -8.46
N SER A 66 1.97 6.56 -9.01
CA SER A 66 0.92 5.90 -8.22
C SER A 66 1.52 4.99 -7.13
N ALA A 67 2.60 4.26 -7.46
CA ALA A 67 3.36 3.47 -6.49
C ALA A 67 3.96 4.34 -5.36
N ARG A 68 4.64 5.44 -5.71
CA ARG A 68 5.21 6.37 -4.71
C ARG A 68 4.13 7.01 -3.84
N ASN A 69 3.03 7.43 -4.45
CA ASN A 69 1.93 8.05 -3.72
C ASN A 69 1.29 7.06 -2.74
N ALA A 70 1.08 5.81 -3.14
CA ALA A 70 0.53 4.79 -2.24
C ALA A 70 1.46 4.52 -1.05
N LEU A 71 2.78 4.46 -1.28
CA LEU A 71 3.76 4.32 -0.21
C LEU A 71 3.76 5.52 0.72
N ALA A 72 3.89 6.74 0.18
CA ALA A 72 3.86 7.98 0.94
C ALA A 72 2.58 8.10 1.79
N PHE A 73 1.43 7.75 1.20
CA PHE A 73 0.14 7.80 1.89
C PHE A 73 0.05 6.84 3.08
N ALA A 74 0.68 5.66 3.00
CA ALA A 74 0.81 4.76 4.14
C ALA A 74 1.77 5.33 5.20
N LEU A 75 2.93 5.83 4.76
CA LEU A 75 3.97 6.40 5.63
C LEU A 75 3.51 7.63 6.40
N GLU A 76 2.60 8.44 5.87
CA GLU A 76 2.02 9.61 6.54
C GLU A 76 1.40 9.31 7.92
N THR A 77 1.03 8.07 8.18
CA THR A 77 0.52 7.66 9.50
C THR A 77 1.64 7.41 10.52
N THR A 78 2.87 7.24 10.05
CA THR A 78 4.03 6.74 10.80
C THR A 78 5.13 7.80 10.89
N ASP A 79 6.12 7.59 11.76
CA ASP A 79 7.39 8.33 11.77
C ASP A 79 8.52 7.56 11.06
N MET A 80 8.17 6.50 10.30
CA MET A 80 9.14 5.65 9.63
C MET A 80 9.67 6.34 8.36
N PRO A 81 11.00 6.47 8.20
CA PRO A 81 11.58 6.96 6.95
C PRO A 81 11.47 5.89 5.84
N GLU A 82 11.33 6.31 4.59
CA GLU A 82 11.23 5.39 3.45
C GLU A 82 12.47 4.49 3.33
N GLU A 83 13.65 5.03 3.69
CA GLU A 83 14.94 4.34 3.66
C GLU A 83 15.04 3.16 4.64
N ARG A 84 14.10 3.04 5.59
CA ARG A 84 14.07 1.89 6.51
C ARG A 84 13.65 0.59 5.81
N MET A 85 12.97 0.65 4.67
CA MET A 85 12.48 -0.54 3.98
C MET A 85 13.61 -1.52 3.61
N ASP A 86 13.51 -2.77 4.09
CA ASP A 86 14.50 -3.83 3.78
C ASP A 86 14.21 -4.54 2.45
N TYR A 87 12.93 -4.62 2.07
CA TYR A 87 12.53 -5.30 0.83
C TYR A 87 11.16 -4.85 0.35
N CYS A 88 11.00 -4.69 -0.96
CA CYS A 88 9.77 -4.31 -1.62
C CYS A 88 9.34 -5.28 -2.72
N VAL A 89 8.06 -5.66 -2.70
CA VAL A 89 7.42 -6.41 -3.79
C VAL A 89 6.41 -5.52 -4.50
N GLY A 90 6.59 -5.33 -5.80
CA GLY A 90 5.61 -4.73 -6.69
C GLY A 90 4.66 -5.79 -7.28
N THR A 91 3.37 -5.49 -7.31
CA THR A 91 2.32 -6.34 -7.88
C THR A 91 1.26 -5.50 -8.61
N GLY A 92 0.22 -6.16 -9.12
CA GLY A 92 -0.81 -5.55 -9.96
C GLY A 92 -0.42 -5.45 -11.43
N TYR A 93 -1.28 -4.78 -12.20
CA TYR A 93 -1.05 -4.49 -13.61
C TYR A 93 0.20 -3.62 -13.80
N GLY A 94 0.40 -2.63 -12.92
CA GLY A 94 1.53 -1.71 -12.94
C GLY A 94 2.84 -2.23 -12.34
N ARG A 95 2.91 -3.50 -11.90
CA ARG A 95 4.03 -4.05 -11.10
C ARG A 95 5.43 -3.81 -11.66
N VAL A 96 5.58 -3.87 -12.99
CA VAL A 96 6.88 -3.71 -13.67
C VAL A 96 7.37 -2.26 -13.64
N ASN A 97 6.49 -1.32 -13.29
CA ASN A 97 6.75 0.10 -13.22
C ASN A 97 6.85 0.61 -11.77
N VAL A 98 6.89 -0.28 -10.77
CA VAL A 98 7.16 0.11 -9.37
C VAL A 98 8.67 0.35 -9.24
N PRO A 99 9.12 1.61 -9.10
CA PRO A 99 10.53 1.97 -9.37
C PRO A 99 11.50 1.55 -8.26
N PHE A 100 10.98 1.20 -7.09
CA PHE A 100 11.74 0.82 -5.89
C PHE A 100 11.43 -0.64 -5.46
N ALA A 101 10.78 -1.43 -6.31
CA ALA A 101 10.54 -2.84 -6.02
C ALA A 101 11.79 -3.68 -6.27
N ASP A 102 12.21 -4.46 -5.28
CA ASP A 102 13.24 -5.48 -5.43
C ASP A 102 12.76 -6.65 -6.29
N ARG A 103 11.45 -6.87 -6.32
CA ARG A 103 10.83 -7.93 -7.13
C ARG A 103 9.44 -7.58 -7.60
N ALA A 104 9.15 -7.94 -8.85
CA ALA A 104 7.80 -7.93 -9.40
C ALA A 104 7.17 -9.34 -9.32
N ILE A 105 5.98 -9.44 -8.72
CA ILE A 105 5.20 -10.68 -8.60
C ILE A 105 3.79 -10.44 -9.17
N THR A 106 3.14 -11.48 -9.69
CA THR A 106 1.77 -11.36 -10.23
C THR A 106 0.74 -11.12 -9.14
N GLU A 107 -0.30 -10.34 -9.42
CA GLU A 107 -1.41 -10.07 -8.50
C GLU A 107 -2.10 -11.35 -8.00
N ILE A 108 -2.25 -12.37 -8.86
CA ILE A 108 -2.89 -13.64 -8.50
C ILE A 108 -2.15 -14.33 -7.35
N ALA A 109 -0.81 -14.38 -7.42
CA ALA A 109 0.03 -14.96 -6.37
C ALA A 109 0.01 -14.12 -5.09
N CYS A 110 0.04 -12.78 -5.20
CA CYS A 110 -0.05 -11.88 -4.06
C CYS A 110 -1.41 -11.97 -3.36
N HIS A 111 -2.51 -12.00 -4.10
CA HIS A 111 -3.86 -12.20 -3.57
C HIS A 111 -3.99 -13.54 -2.86
N ALA A 112 -3.50 -14.64 -3.46
CA ALA A 112 -3.52 -15.95 -2.81
C ALA A 112 -2.73 -15.97 -1.50
N ARG A 113 -1.52 -15.38 -1.48
CA ARG A 113 -0.69 -15.27 -0.28
C ARG A 113 -1.34 -14.40 0.80
N GLY A 114 -1.92 -13.26 0.42
CA GLY A 114 -2.62 -12.36 1.34
C GLY A 114 -3.88 -13.00 1.93
N ALA A 115 -4.67 -13.70 1.11
CA ALA A 115 -5.85 -14.41 1.58
C ALA A 115 -5.48 -15.50 2.60
N ASN A 116 -4.45 -16.29 2.34
CA ASN A 116 -3.98 -17.33 3.27
C ASN A 116 -3.29 -16.77 4.53
N PHE A 117 -2.83 -15.52 4.50
CA PHE A 117 -2.30 -14.84 5.69
C PHE A 117 -3.43 -14.40 6.64
N ILE A 118 -4.58 -13.98 6.09
CA ILE A 118 -5.70 -13.42 6.87
C ILE A 118 -6.68 -14.50 7.34
N TYR A 119 -6.86 -15.57 6.56
CA TYR A 119 -7.84 -16.63 6.78
C TYR A 119 -7.19 -18.01 6.96
#